data_AF-A0A962GQ67-F1
#
_entry.id   AF-A0A962GQ67-F1
#
_cell.length_a   1.000
_cell.length_b   1.000
_cell.length_c   1.000
_cell.angle_alpha   90.00
_cell.angle_beta   90.00
_cell.angle_gamma   90.00
#
_symmetry.space_group_name_H-M   'P 1'
#
loop_
_entity.id
_entity.type
_entity.pdbx_description
1 polymer ?
#
loop_
_entity_poly.entity_id
_entity_poly.type
_entity_poly.pdbx_seq_one_letter_code
_entity_poly.pdbx_strand_id
1 'polypeptide(L)'
;LVPESISAAMLAGDPPYDGIDAIFVSHVHGDHFTAEPAVAYLRAHPEVPLYGSAQTRLAIVEAVGADDPVLQRVVTVDIGPQDSPRQFELHGLIIDVVAIPHAGNRPEIQNLAWRVTLDGQTTVTHFGDAATVASDFERHADHFAARHSQAAFPPHWFFEDEQGRAIMDRYFNADQIIGIHVPAAAAGHGDALRARLGGDLFTDPGEARELDKAAPDGAR
;
A
#
# COMPACT_ATOMS: atom_id res chain seq x y z
N LEU A 1 -10.67 -9.87 8.32
CA LEU A 1 -11.06 -10.28 6.96
C LEU A 1 -12.07 -9.29 6.42
N VAL A 2 -11.99 -8.96 5.13
CA VAL A 2 -12.91 -8.01 4.48
C VAL A 2 -14.33 -8.61 4.45
N PRO A 3 -15.37 -7.88 4.86
CA PRO A 3 -16.76 -8.34 4.75
C PRO A 3 -17.14 -8.70 3.32
N GLU A 4 -17.94 -9.76 3.15
CA GLU A 4 -18.34 -10.26 1.83
C GLU A 4 -19.03 -9.18 0.97
N SER A 5 -19.86 -8.33 1.59
CA SER A 5 -20.54 -7.23 0.89
C SER A 5 -19.55 -6.21 0.31
N ILE A 6 -18.44 -5.93 1.01
CA ILE A 6 -17.39 -5.03 0.55
C ILE A 6 -16.60 -5.70 -0.58
N SER A 7 -16.17 -6.95 -0.40
CA SER A 7 -15.45 -7.69 -1.44
C SER A 7 -16.26 -7.82 -2.73
N ALA A 8 -17.57 -8.07 -2.62
CA ALA A 8 -18.47 -8.15 -3.77
C ALA A 8 -18.58 -6.80 -4.49
N ALA A 9 -18.76 -5.70 -3.75
CA ALA A 9 -18.83 -4.35 -4.33
C ALA A 9 -17.51 -3.96 -5.02
N MET A 10 -16.36 -4.27 -4.40
CA MET A 10 -15.05 -4.08 -5.03
C MET A 10 -14.94 -4.86 -6.33
N LEU A 11 -15.26 -6.16 -6.34
CA LEU A 11 -15.20 -6.97 -7.55
C LEU A 11 -16.15 -6.49 -8.66
N ALA A 12 -17.33 -6.01 -8.29
CA ALA A 12 -18.32 -5.48 -9.22
C ALA A 12 -17.96 -4.08 -9.76
N GLY A 13 -17.08 -3.34 -9.07
CA GLY A 13 -16.86 -1.92 -9.34
C GLY A 13 -18.07 -1.07 -8.96
N ASP A 14 -18.73 -1.41 -7.86
CA ASP A 14 -19.84 -0.64 -7.31
C ASP A 14 -19.33 0.47 -6.36
N PRO A 15 -19.98 1.64 -6.30
CA PRO A 15 -19.62 2.69 -5.35
C PRO A 15 -19.62 2.20 -3.89
N PRO A 16 -18.68 2.66 -3.04
CA PRO A 16 -17.64 3.66 -3.30
C PRO A 16 -16.31 3.08 -3.82
N TYR A 17 -16.31 1.86 -4.36
CA TYR A 17 -15.11 1.14 -4.81
C TYR A 17 -14.98 1.13 -6.34
N ASP A 18 -15.74 1.99 -7.03
CA ASP A 18 -15.70 2.17 -8.47
C ASP A 18 -14.57 3.13 -8.91
N GLY A 19 -14.31 3.20 -10.22
CA GLY A 19 -13.36 4.17 -10.79
C GLY A 19 -11.89 3.92 -10.45
N ILE A 20 -11.49 2.67 -10.24
CA ILE A 20 -10.11 2.30 -9.91
C ILE A 20 -9.23 2.34 -11.17
N ASP A 21 -8.21 3.20 -11.18
CA ASP A 21 -7.27 3.31 -12.31
C ASP A 21 -6.08 2.34 -12.24
N ALA A 22 -5.79 1.79 -11.05
CA ALA A 22 -4.62 0.95 -10.80
C ALA A 22 -4.74 0.16 -9.49
N ILE A 23 -4.13 -1.02 -9.44
CA ILE A 23 -3.96 -1.83 -8.22
C ILE A 23 -2.47 -1.92 -7.87
N PHE A 24 -2.12 -1.72 -6.61
CA PHE A 24 -0.75 -1.87 -6.11
C PHE A 24 -0.69 -2.98 -5.05
N VAL A 25 0.17 -3.97 -5.26
CA VAL A 25 0.37 -5.10 -4.34
C VAL A 25 1.67 -4.89 -3.58
N SER A 26 1.58 -4.82 -2.26
CA SER A 26 2.77 -4.69 -1.39
C SER A 26 3.59 -5.98 -1.40
N HIS A 27 2.95 -7.13 -1.19
CA HIS A 27 3.59 -8.44 -1.13
C HIS A 27 2.58 -9.59 -1.32
N VAL A 28 3.09 -10.82 -1.52
CA VAL A 28 2.28 -12.03 -1.67
C VAL A 28 2.09 -12.73 -0.33
N HIS A 29 0.94 -12.49 0.29
CA HIS A 29 0.52 -13.12 1.54
C HIS A 29 -1.01 -13.06 1.62
N GLY A 30 -1.66 -14.08 2.20
CA GLY A 30 -3.08 -14.33 1.97
C GLY A 30 -4.05 -13.21 2.39
N ASP A 31 -3.63 -12.35 3.30
CA ASP A 31 -4.35 -11.18 3.79
C ASP A 31 -4.06 -9.88 3.02
N HIS A 32 -3.06 -9.87 2.14
CA HIS A 32 -2.70 -8.75 1.27
C HIS A 32 -2.95 -9.03 -0.21
N PHE A 33 -2.73 -10.27 -0.64
CA PHE A 33 -2.86 -10.69 -2.03
C PHE A 33 -3.17 -12.19 -2.15
N THR A 34 -4.18 -12.49 -2.95
CA THR A 34 -4.43 -13.84 -3.49
C THR A 34 -4.74 -13.72 -4.98
N ALA A 35 -4.23 -14.67 -5.78
CA ALA A 35 -4.30 -14.57 -7.22
C ALA A 35 -5.73 -14.68 -7.78
N GLU A 36 -6.57 -15.54 -7.21
CA GLU A 36 -7.93 -15.78 -7.70
C GLU A 36 -8.82 -14.52 -7.74
N PRO A 37 -9.02 -13.76 -6.63
CA PRO A 37 -9.80 -12.53 -6.68
C PRO A 37 -9.13 -11.43 -7.51
N ALA A 38 -7.79 -11.35 -7.53
CA ALA A 38 -7.08 -10.39 -8.37
C ALA A 38 -7.32 -10.66 -9.86
N VAL A 39 -7.25 -11.92 -10.30
CA VAL A 39 -7.56 -12.33 -11.66
C VAL A 39 -9.02 -12.07 -12.00
N ALA A 40 -9.95 -12.40 -11.09
CA ALA A 40 -11.37 -12.12 -11.28
C ALA A 40 -11.63 -10.62 -11.49
N TYR A 41 -11.03 -9.78 -10.64
CA TYR A 41 -11.11 -8.32 -10.77
C TYR A 41 -10.55 -7.87 -12.12
N LEU A 42 -9.32 -8.26 -12.46
CA LEU A 42 -8.69 -7.83 -13.70
C LEU A 42 -9.51 -8.26 -14.93
N ARG A 43 -10.16 -9.43 -14.90
CA ARG A 43 -11.03 -9.87 -16.01
C ARG A 43 -12.31 -9.04 -16.10
N ALA A 44 -12.88 -8.63 -14.97
CA ALA A 44 -14.07 -7.76 -14.94
C ALA A 44 -13.76 -6.31 -15.36
N HIS A 45 -12.55 -5.84 -15.04
CA HIS A 45 -12.09 -4.46 -15.26
C HIS A 45 -10.84 -4.45 -16.17
N PRO A 46 -11.00 -4.64 -17.49
CA PRO A 46 -9.90 -4.88 -18.43
C PRO A 46 -8.95 -3.68 -18.63
N GLU A 47 -9.37 -2.47 -18.24
CA GLU A 47 -8.58 -1.25 -18.28
C GLU A 47 -7.58 -1.12 -17.13
N VAL A 48 -7.79 -1.87 -16.03
CA VAL A 48 -7.00 -1.70 -14.81
C VAL A 48 -5.70 -2.51 -14.89
N PRO A 49 -4.52 -1.88 -14.72
CA PRO A 49 -3.25 -2.55 -14.49
C PRO A 49 -3.06 -2.90 -13.00
N LEU A 50 -2.29 -3.96 -12.75
CA LEU A 50 -1.83 -4.36 -11.44
C LEU A 50 -0.31 -4.25 -11.35
N TYR A 51 0.19 -3.52 -10.36
CA TYR A 51 1.61 -3.37 -10.06
C TYR A 51 1.97 -4.23 -8.85
N GLY A 52 3.07 -4.96 -8.95
CA GLY A 52 3.53 -5.81 -7.87
C GLY A 52 4.95 -6.30 -8.09
N SER A 53 5.40 -7.22 -7.25
CA SER A 53 6.70 -7.84 -7.37
C SER A 53 6.70 -8.99 -8.39
N ALA A 54 7.87 -9.58 -8.67
CA ALA A 54 7.96 -10.80 -9.46
C ALA A 54 7.16 -11.96 -8.83
N GLN A 55 7.07 -12.01 -7.49
CA GLN A 55 6.26 -13.00 -6.78
C GLN A 55 4.76 -12.82 -7.08
N THR A 56 4.28 -11.58 -7.19
CA THR A 56 2.88 -11.30 -7.54
C THR A 56 2.56 -11.86 -8.92
N ARG A 57 3.42 -11.61 -9.91
CA ARG A 57 3.24 -12.16 -11.26
C ARG A 57 3.31 -13.68 -11.27
N LEU A 58 4.24 -14.28 -10.53
CA LEU A 58 4.35 -15.75 -10.43
C LEU A 58 3.06 -16.37 -9.88
N ALA A 59 2.51 -15.83 -8.80
CA ALA A 59 1.26 -16.31 -8.22
C ALA A 59 0.08 -16.22 -9.21
N ILE A 60 0.03 -15.18 -10.05
CA ILE A 60 -0.98 -15.07 -11.11
C ILE A 60 -0.73 -16.13 -12.20
N VAL A 61 0.52 -16.31 -12.64
CA VAL A 61 0.89 -17.36 -13.62
C VAL A 61 0.48 -18.74 -13.12
N GLU A 62 0.67 -19.04 -11.84
CA GLU A 62 0.25 -20.32 -11.24
C GLU A 62 -1.27 -20.50 -11.27
N ALA A 63 -2.05 -19.42 -11.16
CA ALA A 63 -3.50 -19.46 -11.18
C ALA A 63 -4.11 -19.60 -12.58
N VAL A 64 -3.51 -18.97 -13.61
CA VAL A 64 -4.13 -18.88 -14.95
C VAL A 64 -3.28 -19.46 -16.10
N GLY A 65 -2.01 -19.77 -15.87
CA GLY A 65 -1.05 -20.18 -16.89
C GLY A 65 -0.25 -19.01 -17.48
N ALA A 66 0.94 -19.32 -18.02
CA ALA A 66 1.92 -18.32 -18.45
C ALA A 66 1.52 -17.52 -19.72
N ASP A 67 0.59 -18.04 -20.51
CA ASP A 67 0.11 -17.43 -21.75
C ASP A 67 -1.22 -16.68 -21.58
N ASP A 68 -1.75 -16.57 -20.35
CA ASP A 68 -3.02 -15.89 -20.12
C ASP A 68 -2.90 -14.38 -20.41
N PRO A 69 -3.81 -13.79 -21.22
CA PRO A 69 -3.79 -12.37 -21.56
C PRO A 69 -3.82 -11.40 -20.36
N VAL A 70 -4.33 -11.82 -19.20
CA VAL A 70 -4.34 -10.98 -17.98
C VAL A 70 -2.93 -10.53 -17.60
N LEU A 71 -1.91 -11.35 -17.89
CA LEU A 71 -0.52 -11.07 -17.56
C LEU A 71 0.06 -9.86 -18.31
N GLN A 72 -0.55 -9.43 -19.41
CA GLN A 72 -0.15 -8.19 -20.10
C GLN A 72 -0.39 -6.93 -19.26
N ARG A 73 -1.26 -7.02 -18.25
CA ARG A 73 -1.59 -5.93 -17.34
C ARG A 73 -0.96 -6.08 -15.95
N VAL A 74 -0.17 -7.13 -15.75
CA VAL A 74 0.58 -7.34 -14.50
C VAL A 74 1.98 -6.77 -14.67
N VAL A 75 2.19 -5.57 -14.17
CA VAL A 75 3.45 -4.83 -14.24
C VAL A 75 4.32 -5.19 -13.04
N THR A 76 5.46 -5.82 -13.30
CA THR A 76 6.40 -6.20 -12.25
C THR A 76 7.43 -5.11 -12.00
N VAL A 77 7.62 -4.77 -10.73
CA VAL A 77 8.76 -3.98 -10.26
C VAL A 77 9.75 -4.92 -9.58
N ASP A 78 10.91 -5.07 -10.21
CA ASP A 78 12.03 -5.84 -9.67
C ASP A 78 12.97 -4.89 -8.91
N ILE A 79 12.83 -4.89 -7.58
CA ILE A 79 13.72 -4.20 -6.63
C ILE A 79 13.84 -5.02 -5.35
N GLY A 80 15.01 -5.01 -4.74
CA GLY A 80 15.28 -5.53 -3.41
C GLY A 80 15.60 -4.41 -2.40
N PRO A 81 15.66 -4.72 -1.09
CA PRO A 81 15.89 -3.71 -0.04
C PRO A 81 17.19 -2.91 -0.16
N GLN A 82 18.14 -3.43 -0.94
CA GLN A 82 19.44 -2.79 -1.15
C GLN A 82 19.48 -1.87 -2.37
N ASP A 83 18.49 -1.98 -3.26
CA ASP A 83 18.44 -1.23 -4.51
C ASP A 83 17.94 0.19 -4.28
N SER A 84 18.27 1.08 -5.20
CA SER A 84 17.72 2.43 -5.22
C SER A 84 16.20 2.40 -5.46
N PRO A 85 15.46 3.38 -4.90
CA PRO A 85 14.06 3.59 -5.24
C PRO A 85 13.84 3.67 -6.75
N ARG A 86 12.69 3.18 -7.21
CA ARG A 86 12.25 3.36 -8.60
C ARG A 86 11.11 4.36 -8.65
N GLN A 87 11.13 5.18 -9.70
CA GLN A 87 10.08 6.14 -10.01
C GLN A 87 9.67 5.98 -11.48
N PHE A 88 8.37 6.06 -11.75
CA PHE A 88 7.83 6.06 -13.09
C PHE A 88 6.45 6.75 -13.12
N GLU A 89 6.05 7.20 -14.30
CA GLU A 89 4.73 7.79 -14.53
C GLU A 89 3.92 6.88 -15.44
N LEU A 90 2.66 6.64 -15.09
CA LEU A 90 1.75 5.87 -15.92
C LEU A 90 0.29 6.28 -15.67
N HIS A 91 -0.47 6.53 -16.73
CA HIS A 91 -1.88 6.94 -16.68
C HIS A 91 -2.17 8.14 -15.76
N GLY A 92 -1.29 9.15 -15.74
CA GLY A 92 -1.44 10.34 -14.89
C GLY A 92 -1.05 10.13 -13.42
N LEU A 93 -0.60 8.93 -13.05
CA LEU A 93 -0.04 8.63 -11.74
C LEU A 93 1.47 8.83 -11.75
N ILE A 94 2.02 9.50 -10.73
CA ILE A 94 3.44 9.44 -10.41
C ILE A 94 3.61 8.36 -9.35
N ILE A 95 4.37 7.32 -9.66
CA ILE A 95 4.53 6.15 -8.81
C ILE A 95 6.00 6.08 -8.39
N ASP A 96 6.24 6.11 -7.08
CA ASP A 96 7.53 5.73 -6.51
C ASP A 96 7.39 4.45 -5.69
N VAL A 97 8.49 3.69 -5.63
CA VAL A 97 8.51 2.42 -4.92
C VAL A 97 9.89 2.12 -4.35
N VAL A 98 9.90 1.64 -3.11
CA VAL A 98 11.06 1.10 -2.40
C VAL A 98 10.74 -0.26 -1.83
N ALA A 99 11.75 -1.13 -1.72
CA ALA A 99 11.61 -2.37 -0.98
C ALA A 99 12.03 -2.13 0.48
N ILE A 100 11.15 -2.48 1.41
CA ILE A 100 11.42 -2.46 2.85
C ILE A 100 11.21 -3.89 3.36
N PRO A 101 12.17 -4.48 4.10
CA PRO A 101 12.01 -5.84 4.61
C PRO A 101 10.69 -6.06 5.35
N HIS A 102 10.10 -7.23 5.15
CA HIS A 102 8.87 -7.63 5.80
C HIS A 102 9.09 -7.85 7.32
N ALA A 103 8.13 -7.43 8.14
CA ALA A 103 8.10 -7.67 9.57
C ALA A 103 8.15 -9.17 9.91
N GLY A 104 8.73 -9.52 11.06
CA GLY A 104 8.82 -10.92 11.49
C GLY A 104 9.94 -11.73 10.82
N ASN A 105 10.93 -11.08 10.19
CA ASN A 105 12.11 -11.70 9.59
C ASN A 105 11.76 -12.79 8.56
N ARG A 106 11.04 -12.40 7.51
CA ARG A 106 10.63 -13.23 6.38
C ARG A 106 11.33 -12.80 5.10
N PRO A 107 12.65 -13.01 4.98
CA PRO A 107 13.45 -12.50 3.86
C PRO A 107 13.01 -13.04 2.49
N GLU A 108 12.28 -14.15 2.47
CA GLU A 108 11.68 -14.73 1.28
C GLU A 108 10.44 -13.99 0.78
N ILE A 109 9.81 -13.13 1.60
CA ILE A 109 8.64 -12.35 1.21
C ILE A 109 9.10 -10.95 0.81
N GLN A 110 8.93 -10.60 -0.47
CA GLN A 110 9.21 -9.24 -0.94
C GLN A 110 8.11 -8.30 -0.46
N ASN A 111 8.47 -7.23 0.26
CA ASN A 111 7.55 -6.18 0.65
C ASN A 111 7.93 -4.84 0.00
N LEU A 112 7.00 -4.31 -0.79
CA LEU A 112 7.12 -3.05 -1.51
C LEU A 112 6.29 -1.97 -0.82
N ALA A 113 6.94 -0.86 -0.48
CA ALA A 113 6.27 0.37 -0.07
C ALA A 113 6.03 1.23 -1.31
N TRP A 114 4.77 1.55 -1.58
CA TRP A 114 4.32 2.31 -2.74
C TRP A 114 3.97 3.73 -2.33
N ARG A 115 4.48 4.72 -3.07
CA ARG A 115 4.02 6.11 -2.99
C ARG A 115 3.41 6.50 -4.33
N VAL A 116 2.16 6.92 -4.31
CA VAL A 116 1.39 7.22 -5.53
C VAL A 116 0.86 8.64 -5.44
N THR A 117 1.14 9.44 -6.46
CA THR A 117 0.59 10.79 -6.63
C THR A 117 -0.44 10.78 -7.74
N LEU A 118 -1.67 11.17 -7.42
CA LEU A 118 -2.76 11.37 -8.36
C LEU A 118 -2.80 12.82 -8.83
N ASP A 119 -2.89 13.03 -10.14
CA ASP A 119 -3.00 14.33 -10.81
C ASP A 119 -1.90 15.34 -10.45
N GLY A 120 -0.74 14.86 -9.99
CA GLY A 120 0.34 15.70 -9.47
C GLY A 120 0.00 16.47 -8.19
N GLN A 121 -1.13 16.15 -7.54
CA GLN A 121 -1.62 16.87 -6.37
C GLN A 121 -1.65 15.99 -5.11
N THR A 122 -2.34 14.86 -5.15
CA THR A 122 -2.61 14.09 -3.94
C THR A 122 -1.72 12.87 -3.88
N THR A 123 -0.85 12.80 -2.88
CA THR A 123 0.14 11.74 -2.68
C THR A 123 -0.24 10.89 -1.47
N VAL A 124 -0.25 9.58 -1.64
CA VAL A 124 -0.40 8.61 -0.55
C VAL A 124 0.75 7.62 -0.53
N THR A 125 1.13 7.13 0.64
CA THR A 125 2.16 6.08 0.80
C THR A 125 1.63 4.89 1.57
N HIS A 126 1.78 3.69 1.02
CA HIS A 126 1.39 2.43 1.66
C HIS A 126 2.64 1.58 1.92
N PHE A 127 2.91 1.21 3.17
CA PHE A 127 4.17 0.57 3.56
C PHE A 127 4.14 -0.97 3.48
N GLY A 128 2.98 -1.56 3.21
CA GLY A 128 2.80 -3.01 3.31
C GLY A 128 3.08 -3.46 4.73
N ASP A 129 3.70 -4.63 4.89
CA ASP A 129 4.08 -5.18 6.19
C ASP A 129 5.53 -4.85 6.54
N ALA A 130 5.92 -3.58 6.41
CA ALA A 130 7.27 -3.13 6.72
C ALA A 130 7.68 -3.46 8.17
N ALA A 131 8.94 -3.89 8.35
CA ALA A 131 9.57 -4.02 9.65
C ALA A 131 9.92 -2.65 10.25
N THR A 132 9.92 -2.52 11.57
CA THR A 132 10.30 -1.30 12.30
C THR A 132 11.82 -1.19 12.49
N VAL A 133 12.61 -1.34 11.42
CA VAL A 133 14.08 -1.28 11.47
C VAL A 133 14.57 0.04 10.88
N ALA A 134 15.15 0.89 11.72
CA ALA A 134 15.48 2.28 11.36
C ALA A 134 16.44 2.41 10.17
N SER A 135 17.41 1.50 10.02
CA SER A 135 18.37 1.53 8.91
C SER A 135 17.74 1.29 7.54
N ASP A 136 16.61 0.58 7.50
CA ASP A 136 15.90 0.32 6.25
C ASP A 136 15.21 1.58 5.72
N PHE A 137 14.77 2.46 6.62
CA PHE A 137 14.21 3.78 6.27
C PHE A 137 15.29 4.83 6.05
N GLU A 138 16.37 4.81 6.86
CA GLU A 138 17.49 5.75 6.72
C GLU A 138 18.14 5.68 5.34
N ARG A 139 18.28 4.47 4.80
CA ARG A 139 18.79 4.24 3.43
C ARG A 139 18.01 5.00 2.37
N HIS A 140 16.70 5.09 2.55
CA HIS A 140 15.78 5.70 1.60
C HIS A 140 15.32 7.10 2.07
N ALA A 141 16.05 7.72 3.01
CA ALA A 141 15.65 9.00 3.61
C ALA A 141 15.48 10.11 2.57
N ASP A 142 16.40 10.23 1.61
CA ASP A 142 16.31 11.22 0.53
C ASP A 142 15.06 11.01 -0.33
N HIS A 143 14.70 9.75 -0.57
CA HIS A 143 13.48 9.41 -1.32
C HIS A 143 12.22 9.81 -0.57
N PHE A 144 12.14 9.53 0.72
CA PHE A 144 10.98 9.94 1.51
C PHE A 144 10.90 11.47 1.66
N ALA A 145 12.02 12.14 1.87
CA ALA A 145 12.09 13.60 1.95
C ALA A 145 11.74 14.30 0.63
N ALA A 146 12.02 13.67 -0.52
CA ALA A 146 11.81 14.27 -1.85
C ALA A 146 10.34 14.54 -2.19
N ARG A 147 9.39 13.87 -1.54
CA ARG A 147 7.96 14.08 -1.78
C ARG A 147 7.13 13.82 -0.53
N HIS A 148 6.35 14.84 -0.19
CA HIS A 148 5.44 14.82 0.94
C HIS A 148 4.14 14.08 0.59
N SER A 149 3.62 13.28 1.52
CA SER A 149 2.36 12.54 1.36
C SER A 149 1.23 13.16 2.19
N GLN A 150 0.02 13.29 1.63
CA GLN A 150 -1.15 13.67 2.42
C GLN A 150 -1.50 12.59 3.44
N ALA A 151 -1.30 11.31 3.08
CA ALA A 151 -1.45 10.20 4.01
C ALA A 151 -0.41 9.11 3.83
N ALA A 152 -0.02 8.52 4.95
CA ALA A 152 0.84 7.36 5.03
C ALA A 152 0.14 6.23 5.80
N PHE A 153 0.23 5.00 5.29
CA PHE A 153 -0.42 3.82 5.83
C PHE A 153 0.62 2.77 6.26
N PRO A 154 1.20 2.90 7.48
CA PRO A 154 1.98 1.84 8.09
C PRO A 154 1.09 0.79 8.75
N PRO A 155 1.60 -0.43 8.98
CA PRO A 155 0.99 -1.34 9.93
C PRO A 155 0.89 -0.75 11.35
N HIS A 156 -0.11 -1.17 12.11
CA HIS A 156 -0.38 -0.68 13.46
C HIS A 156 0.80 -0.86 14.43
N TRP A 157 1.69 -1.82 14.21
CA TRP A 157 2.85 -2.06 15.06
C TRP A 157 3.87 -0.92 15.06
N PHE A 158 3.84 -0.01 14.07
CA PHE A 158 4.64 1.22 14.13
C PHE A 158 4.25 2.13 15.32
N PHE A 159 3.04 1.99 15.84
CA PHE A 159 2.56 2.76 16.99
C PHE A 159 2.86 2.08 18.34
N GLU A 160 3.36 0.85 18.35
CA GLU A 160 3.50 0.07 19.58
C GLU A 160 4.70 0.46 20.44
N ASP A 161 5.78 0.96 19.83
CA ASP A 161 7.02 1.31 20.53
C ASP A 161 7.64 2.64 20.05
N GLU A 162 8.69 3.06 20.75
CA GLU A 162 9.41 4.31 20.44
C GLU A 162 10.15 4.24 19.10
N GLN A 163 10.60 3.05 18.68
CA GLN A 163 11.34 2.89 17.43
C GLN A 163 10.44 3.10 16.21
N GLY A 164 9.25 2.49 16.21
CA GLY A 164 8.25 2.68 15.17
C GLY A 164 7.82 4.15 15.07
N ARG A 165 7.59 4.80 16.20
CA ARG A 165 7.25 6.24 16.25
C ARG A 165 8.37 7.12 15.73
N ALA A 166 9.61 6.87 16.14
CA ALA A 166 10.76 7.62 15.65
C ALA A 166 10.96 7.46 14.14
N ILE A 167 10.66 6.28 13.57
CA ILE A 167 10.68 6.07 12.13
C ILE A 167 9.59 6.89 11.43
N MET A 168 8.36 6.86 11.94
CA MET A 168 7.24 7.65 11.40
C MET A 168 7.57 9.15 11.42
N ASP A 169 7.99 9.66 12.58
CA ASP A 169 8.30 11.09 12.77
C ASP A 169 9.45 11.56 11.87
N ARG A 170 10.47 10.73 11.68
CA ARG A 170 11.69 11.12 10.94
C ARG A 170 11.58 10.92 9.44
N TYR A 171 10.89 9.87 8.99
CA TYR A 171 10.98 9.42 7.60
C TYR A 171 9.68 9.45 6.83
N PHE A 172 8.49 9.48 7.45
CA PHE A 172 7.26 9.31 6.66
C PHE A 172 6.89 10.54 5.84
N ASN A 173 7.27 11.74 6.30
CA ASN A 173 7.04 13.00 5.59
C ASN A 173 5.59 13.13 5.11
N ALA A 174 4.63 13.00 6.04
CA ALA A 174 3.20 12.97 5.74
C ALA A 174 2.35 13.79 6.70
N ASP A 175 1.22 14.35 6.22
CA ASP A 175 0.26 15.10 7.03
C ASP A 175 -0.48 14.18 8.01
N GLN A 176 -0.96 13.04 7.49
CA GLN A 176 -1.67 12.01 8.24
C GLN A 176 -0.90 10.70 8.21
N ILE A 177 -0.79 10.04 9.37
CA ILE A 177 -0.26 8.68 9.47
C ILE A 177 -1.33 7.83 10.13
N ILE A 178 -1.89 6.89 9.37
CA ILE A 178 -3.06 6.10 9.76
C ILE A 178 -2.67 4.63 9.73
N GLY A 179 -2.67 3.97 10.90
CA GLY A 179 -2.27 2.58 10.98
C GLY A 179 -3.28 1.62 10.35
N ILE A 180 -2.77 0.65 9.60
CA ILE A 180 -3.52 -0.46 8.99
C ILE A 180 -3.09 -1.80 9.60
N HIS A 181 -3.52 -2.92 9.02
CA HIS A 181 -3.17 -4.26 9.50
C HIS A 181 -3.55 -4.50 10.97
N VAL A 182 -4.67 -3.92 11.41
CA VAL A 182 -5.15 -4.11 12.78
C VAL A 182 -5.74 -5.52 12.96
N PRO A 183 -5.69 -6.10 14.18
CA PRO A 183 -6.36 -7.36 14.45
C PRO A 183 -7.87 -7.27 14.17
N ALA A 184 -8.45 -8.28 13.52
CA ALA A 184 -9.88 -8.29 13.21
C ALA A 184 -10.77 -8.15 14.46
N ALA A 185 -10.29 -8.57 15.63
CA ALA A 185 -10.96 -8.40 16.91
C ALA A 185 -11.07 -6.94 17.39
N ALA A 186 -10.38 -6.01 16.73
CA ALA A 186 -10.48 -4.57 17.01
C ALA A 186 -11.72 -3.92 16.38
N ALA A 187 -12.36 -4.57 15.41
CA ALA A 187 -13.59 -4.06 14.80
C ALA A 187 -14.69 -3.86 15.87
N GLY A 188 -15.34 -2.70 15.86
CA GLY A 188 -16.29 -2.25 16.88
C GLY A 188 -15.65 -1.76 18.18
N HIS A 189 -14.32 -1.83 18.30
CA HIS A 189 -13.54 -1.45 19.49
C HIS A 189 -12.39 -0.47 19.16
N GLY A 190 -12.50 0.24 18.03
CA GLY A 190 -11.45 1.09 17.50
C GLY A 190 -10.95 2.17 18.45
N ASP A 191 -11.86 2.85 19.17
CA ASP A 191 -11.51 3.94 20.09
C ASP A 191 -10.58 3.49 21.21
N ALA A 192 -10.80 2.30 21.77
CA ALA A 192 -9.93 1.73 22.80
C ALA A 192 -8.53 1.42 22.24
N LEU A 193 -8.46 0.94 20.99
CA LEU A 193 -7.19 0.64 20.34
C LEU A 193 -6.42 1.92 20.00
N ARG A 194 -7.07 2.93 19.41
CA ARG A 194 -6.48 4.24 19.13
C ARG A 194 -6.00 4.93 20.40
N ALA A 195 -6.79 4.88 21.49
CA ALA A 195 -6.38 5.44 22.78
C ALA A 195 -5.16 4.73 23.36
N ARG A 196 -5.11 3.39 23.27
CA ARG A 196 -3.97 2.59 23.74
C ARG A 196 -2.70 2.84 22.91
N LEU A 197 -2.84 2.89 21.60
CA LEU A 197 -1.72 3.07 20.66
C LEU A 197 -1.39 4.55 20.39
N GLY A 198 -2.14 5.51 20.93
CA GLY A 198 -1.84 6.93 20.78
C GLY A 198 -1.59 7.37 19.33
N GLY A 199 -2.49 6.98 18.42
CA GLY A 199 -2.41 7.26 16.98
C GLY A 199 -3.73 6.94 16.26
N ASP A 200 -3.91 7.45 15.04
CA ASP A 200 -5.06 7.10 14.21
C ASP A 200 -4.84 5.74 13.52
N LEU A 201 -5.92 5.01 13.33
CA LEU A 201 -5.96 3.65 12.78
C LEU A 201 -7.24 3.47 11.99
N PHE A 202 -7.20 2.70 10.90
CA PHE A 202 -8.39 2.10 10.33
C PHE A 202 -8.71 0.82 11.10
N THR A 203 -9.84 0.80 11.81
CA THR A 203 -10.21 -0.31 12.71
C THR A 203 -11.41 -1.10 12.21
N ASP A 204 -12.31 -0.42 11.51
CA ASP A 204 -13.53 -0.99 10.96
C ASP A 204 -13.47 -1.05 9.42
N PRO A 205 -13.89 -2.17 8.80
CA PRO A 205 -13.96 -2.26 7.35
C PRO A 205 -14.87 -1.17 6.76
N GLY A 206 -14.41 -0.51 5.71
CA GLY A 206 -15.15 0.57 5.04
C GLY A 206 -14.97 1.96 5.67
N GLU A 207 -14.14 2.09 6.70
CA GLU A 207 -13.68 3.42 7.12
C GLU A 207 -12.99 4.17 5.98
N ALA A 208 -13.17 5.49 5.95
CA ALA A 208 -12.49 6.39 5.05
C ALA A 208 -11.93 7.59 5.82
N ARG A 209 -10.95 8.27 5.23
CA ARG A 209 -10.48 9.60 5.63
C ARG A 209 -10.50 10.48 4.40
N GLU A 210 -11.00 11.70 4.57
CA GLU A 210 -10.87 12.72 3.54
C GLU A 210 -9.45 13.28 3.58
N LEU A 211 -8.82 13.38 2.42
CA LEU A 211 -7.51 13.99 2.26
C LEU A 211 -7.69 15.37 1.66
N ASP A 212 -7.03 16.36 2.25
CA ASP A 212 -6.93 17.68 1.65
C ASP A 212 -6.09 17.59 0.38
N LYS A 213 -6.56 18.20 -0.71
CA LYS A 213 -5.74 18.31 -1.93
C LYS A 213 -4.50 19.15 -1.60
N ALA A 214 -3.33 18.71 -2.03
CA ALA A 214 -2.14 19.57 -1.94
C ALA A 214 -2.40 20.88 -2.68
N ALA A 215 -1.94 21.99 -2.10
CA ALA A 215 -1.94 23.26 -2.81
C ALA A 215 -1.10 23.11 -4.10
N PRO A 216 -1.56 23.63 -5.25
CA PRO A 216 -0.76 23.59 -6.47
C PRO A 216 0.59 24.27 -6.24
N ASP A 217 1.66 23.66 -6.74
CA ASP A 217 3.02 24.20 -6.66
C ASP A 217 3.05 25.65 -7.18
N GLY A 218 3.40 26.59 -6.29
CA GLY A 218 3.47 28.03 -6.60
C GLY A 218 2.71 28.96 -5.65
N ALA A 219 2.01 28.45 -4.65
CA ALA A 219 1.41 29.25 -3.57
C ALA A 219 2.26 29.18 -2.29
N ARG A 220 3.45 29.80 -2.29
CA ARG A 220 4.16 30.22 -1.07
C ARG A 220 4.76 31.60 -1.27
#